data_AF-A0A6V7HR24-F1
#
_entry.id   AF-A0A6V7HR24-F1
#
_cell.length_a   1.000
_cell.length_b   1.000
_cell.length_c   1.000
_cell.angle_alpha   90.00
_cell.angle_beta   90.00
_cell.angle_gamma   90.00
#
_symmetry.space_group_name_H-M   'P 1'
#
loop_
_entity.id
_entity.type
_entity.pdbx_description
1 polymer ?
#
loop_
_entity_poly.entity_id
_entity_poly.type
_entity_poly.pdbx_seq_one_letter_code
_entity_poly.pdbx_strand_id
1 'polypeptide(L)' 'VNGLIDSLVMSLKTDLTSTRQRCAAFMNACSSQASGHSDKIFESAILGCTLDDQKRVKKRLQGLLDYIDKMNTIEMQ' A
#
# COMPACT_ATOMS: atom_id res chain seq x y z
N VAL A 1 -3.97 -4.22 10.34
CA VAL A 1 -3.82 -3.23 9.25
C VAL A 1 -2.75 -2.18 9.54
N ASN A 2 -2.88 -1.35 10.59
CA ASN A 2 -1.92 -0.27 10.86
C ASN A 2 -0.45 -0.73 10.97
N GLY A 3 -0.17 -1.85 11.63
CA GLY A 3 1.19 -2.40 11.70
C GLY A 3 1.76 -2.87 10.35
N LEU A 4 0.91 -3.32 9.42
CA LEU A 4 1.35 -3.67 8.06
C LEU A 4 1.73 -2.42 7.26
N ILE A 5 0.97 -1.33 7.45
CA ILE A 5 1.29 -0.03 6.84
C ILE A 5 2.55 0.56 7.45
N ASP A 6 2.75 0.42 8.77
CA ASP A 6 3.97 0.89 9.43
C ASP A 6 5.22 0.17 8.91
N SER A 7 5.15 -1.16 8.78
CA SER A 7 6.21 -1.95 8.14
C SER A 7 6.51 -1.47 6.72
N LEU A 8 5.49 -1.13 5.94
CA LEU A 8 5.67 -0.57 4.60
C LEU A 8 6.44 0.76 4.63
N VAL A 9 6.11 1.66 5.57
CA VAL A 9 6.80 2.95 5.74
C VAL A 9 8.25 2.75 6.17
N MET A 10 8.53 1.78 7.05
CA MET A 10 9.90 1.45 7.45
C MET A 10 10.74 0.95 6.26
N SER A 11 10.15 0.15 5.36
CA SER A 11 10.83 -0.37 4.16
C SER A 11 11.19 0.69 3.12
N LEU A 12 10.56 1.88 3.17
CA LEU A 12 10.90 3.00 2.27
C LEU A 12 12.37 3.41 2.37
N LYS A 13 12.97 3.26 3.55
CA LYS A 13 14.37 3.65 3.80
C LYS A 13 15.38 2.64 3.26
N THR A 14 14.93 1.42 2.95
CA THR A 14 15.80 0.30 2.57
C THR A 14 15.65 -0.07 1.12
N ASP A 15 14.42 -0.12 0.59
CA ASP A 15 14.17 -0.56 -0.78
C ASP A 15 12.88 0.07 -1.33
N LEU A 16 13.03 1.13 -2.14
CA LEU A 16 11.90 1.87 -2.70
C LEU A 16 11.10 1.03 -3.70
N THR A 17 11.76 0.22 -4.53
CA THR A 17 11.11 -0.55 -5.62
C THR A 17 10.20 -1.64 -5.06
N SER A 18 10.70 -2.46 -4.15
CA SER A 18 9.94 -3.50 -3.46
C SER A 18 8.82 -2.89 -2.62
N THR A 19 9.10 -1.77 -1.94
CA THR A 19 8.08 -1.05 -1.17
C THR A 19 6.95 -0.54 -2.07
N ARG A 20 7.27 -0.02 -3.26
CA ARG A 20 6.26 0.39 -4.26
C ARG A 20 5.38 -0.79 -4.68
N GLN A 21 5.98 -1.92 -5.04
CA GLN A 21 5.25 -3.12 -5.44
C GLN A 21 4.33 -3.63 -4.34
N ARG A 22 4.81 -3.64 -3.09
CA ARG A 22 4.02 -4.07 -1.93
C ARG A 22 2.89 -3.09 -1.61
N CYS A 23 3.13 -1.79 -1.73
CA CYS A 23 2.09 -0.76 -1.58
C CYS A 23 0.98 -0.94 -2.63
N ALA A 24 1.34 -1.21 -3.89
CA ALA A 24 0.39 -1.51 -4.95
C ALA A 24 -0.41 -2.80 -4.63
N ALA A 25 0.22 -3.83 -4.08
CA ALA A 25 -0.47 -5.05 -3.67
C ALA A 25 -1.48 -4.81 -2.52
N PHE A 26 -1.17 -3.91 -1.57
CA PHE A 26 -2.12 -3.49 -0.53
C PHE A 26 -3.29 -2.68 -1.11
N MET A 27 -3.02 -1.79 -2.07
CA MET A 27 -4.05 -1.04 -2.79
C MET A 27 -5.02 -1.96 -3.54
N ASN A 28 -4.49 -3.01 -4.18
CA ASN A 28 -5.29 -4.02 -4.85
C ASN A 28 -6.19 -4.77 -3.86
N ALA A 29 -5.67 -5.13 -2.68
CA ALA A 29 -6.45 -5.77 -1.61
C ALA A 29 -7.61 -4.90 -1.07
N CYS A 30 -7.55 -3.57 -1.25
CA CYS A 30 -8.67 -2.67 -0.90
C CYS A 30 -9.76 -2.58 -1.98
N SER A 31 -9.62 -3.27 -3.13
CA SER A 31 -10.52 -3.14 -4.26
C SER A 31 -10.86 -4.52 -4.85
N SER A 32 -12.14 -4.89 -4.82
CA SER A 32 -12.64 -6.13 -5.41
C SER A 32 -12.48 -6.19 -6.95
N GLN A 33 -12.22 -5.05 -7.60
CA GLN A 33 -12.00 -4.96 -9.05
C GLN A 33 -10.52 -4.83 -9.45
N ALA A 34 -9.59 -4.98 -8.51
CA ALA A 34 -8.18 -4.89 -8.85
C ALA A 34 -7.74 -6.11 -9.68
N SER A 35 -7.28 -5.85 -10.90
CA SER A 35 -6.77 -6.85 -11.84
C SER A 35 -5.30 -7.25 -11.59
N GLY A 36 -4.71 -6.80 -10.46
CA GLY A 36 -3.31 -7.05 -10.09
C GLY A 36 -3.15 -7.99 -8.89
N HIS A 37 -1.91 -8.39 -8.62
CA HIS A 37 -1.57 -9.18 -7.44
C HIS A 37 -1.94 -8.43 -6.15
N SER A 38 -2.73 -9.06 -5.30
CA SER A 38 -3.15 -8.56 -3.98
C SER A 38 -2.36 -9.26 -2.88
N ASP A 39 -1.92 -8.52 -1.84
CA ASP A 39 -1.34 -9.14 -0.65
C ASP A 39 -2.43 -9.84 0.17
N LYS A 40 -2.37 -11.17 0.28
CA LYS A 40 -3.41 -11.98 0.93
C LYS A 40 -3.49 -11.80 2.45
N ILE A 41 -2.38 -11.46 3.08
CA ILE A 41 -2.34 -11.19 4.53
C ILE A 41 -3.05 -9.85 4.79
N PHE A 42 -2.75 -8.85 3.98
CA PHE A 42 -3.41 -7.55 4.07
C PHE A 42 -4.90 -7.63 3.70
N GLU A 43 -5.25 -8.38 2.65
CA GLU A 43 -6.63 -8.63 2.21
C GLU A 43 -7.48 -9.23 3.34
N SER A 44 -6.98 -10.29 3.99
CA SER A 44 -7.68 -10.88 5.15
C SER A 44 -7.86 -9.87 6.29
N ALA A 45 -6.82 -9.08 6.59
CA ALA A 45 -6.88 -8.09 7.66
C ALA A 45 -7.82 -6.92 7.36
N ILE A 46 -7.91 -6.45 6.11
CA ILE A 46 -8.73 -5.29 5.73
C ILE A 46 -10.21 -5.65 5.60
N LEU A 47 -10.54 -6.88 5.18
CA LEU A 47 -11.90 -7.40 5.14
C LEU A 47 -12.54 -7.47 6.55
N GLY A 48 -11.71 -7.64 7.59
CA GLY A 48 -12.16 -7.58 8.99
C GLY A 48 -12.43 -6.16 9.52
N CYS A 49 -12.16 -5.11 8.74
CA CYS A 49 -12.40 -3.72 9.14
C CYS A 49 -13.77 -3.22 8.66
N THR A 50 -14.29 -2.17 9.31
CA THR A 50 -15.49 -1.49 8.82
C THR A 50 -15.27 -0.85 7.45
N LEU A 51 -16.33 -0.64 6.66
CA LEU A 51 -16.22 0.00 5.34
C LEU A 51 -15.59 1.41 5.41
N ASP A 52 -15.84 2.13 6.50
CA ASP A 52 -15.28 3.45 6.75
C ASP A 52 -13.77 3.40 7.02
N ASP A 53 -13.31 2.42 7.80
CA ASP A 53 -11.88 2.12 7.97
C ASP A 53 -11.21 1.71 6.66
N GLN A 54 -11.86 0.86 5.86
CA GLN A 54 -11.35 0.44 4.56
C GLN A 54 -11.13 1.64 3.63
N LYS A 55 -12.07 2.59 3.58
CA LYS A 55 -11.93 3.84 2.81
C LYS A 55 -10.77 4.70 3.30
N ARG A 56 -10.64 4.87 4.62
CA ARG A 56 -9.52 5.63 5.22
C ARG A 56 -8.17 5.00 4.89
N VAL A 57 -8.07 3.68 5.03
CA VAL A 57 -6.85 2.93 4.75
C VAL A 57 -6.48 3.04 3.27
N LYS A 58 -7.43 2.87 2.35
CA LYS A 58 -7.20 3.07 0.91
C LYS A 58 -6.68 4.47 0.59
N LYS A 59 -7.27 5.51 1.19
CA LYS A 59 -6.81 6.90 1.01
C LYS A 59 -5.38 7.09 1.52
N ARG A 60 -5.03 6.49 2.67
CA ARG A 60 -3.67 6.53 3.22
C ARG A 60 -2.66 5.82 2.31
N LEU A 61 -2.99 4.63 1.82
CA LEU A 61 -2.15 3.88 0.89
C LEU A 61 -1.94 4.63 -0.43
N GLN A 62 -2.99 5.27 -0.97
CA GLN A 62 -2.89 6.09 -2.17
C GLN A 62 -1.89 7.24 -2.00
N GLY A 63 -1.92 7.93 -0.85
CA GLY A 63 -0.96 8.99 -0.53
C GLY A 63 0.47 8.48 -0.39
N LEU A 64 0.65 7.30 0.20
CA LEU A 64 1.97 6.65 0.27
C LEU A 64 2.49 6.28 -1.11
N LEU A 65 1.65 5.71 -1.98
CA LEU A 65 2.05 5.32 -3.33
C LEU A 65 2.46 6.53 -4.18
N ASP A 66 1.70 7.64 -4.10
CA ASP A 66 2.04 8.90 -4.78
C ASP A 66 3.39 9.46 -4.32
N TYR A 67 3.64 9.42 -3.00
CA TYR A 67 4.93 9.82 -2.44
C TYR A 67 6.08 8.95 -2.94
N ILE A 68 5.89 7.62 -2.97
CA ILE A 68 6.90 6.67 -3.46
C ILE A 68 7.21 6.93 -4.93
N ASP A 69 6.19 7.13 -5.76
CA ASP A 69 6.35 7.37 -7.20
C ASP A 69 7.10 8.68 -7.48
N LYS A 70 6.81 9.74 -6.70
CA LYS A 70 7.58 10.99 -6.72
C LYS A 70 9.04 10.79 -6.31
N MET A 71 9.30 10.06 -5.22
CA MET A 71 10.67 9.78 -4.79
C MET A 71 11.44 8.98 -5.85
N ASN A 72 10.81 7.96 -6.44
CA ASN A 72 11.41 7.15 -7.49
C ASN A 72 11.73 7.97 -8.75
N THR A 73 10.89 8.95 -9.08
CA THR A 73 11.14 9.89 -10.19
C THR A 73 12.33 10.81 -9.92
N ILE A 74 12.52 11.27 -8.68
CA ILE A 74 13.62 12.16 -8.29
C ILE A 74 14.96 11.41 -8.29
N GLU A 75 15.01 10.18 -7.79
CA GLU A 75 16.24 9.37 -7.72
C GLU A 75 16.76 8.91 -9.10
N MET A 76 15.95 9.04 -10.15
CA MET A 76 16.30 8.67 -11.54
C MET A 76 16.66 9.89 -12.43
N GLN A 77 16.79 11.09 -11.85
CA GLN A 77 17.33 12.30 -12.51
C GLN A 77 18.76 12.59 -12.08
#